data_AF-A0A7X9GC99-F1
#
_entry.id   AF-A0A7X9GC99-F1
#
_cell.length_a   1.000
_cell.length_b   1.000
_cell.length_c   1.000
_cell.angle_alpha   90.00
_cell.angle_beta   90.00
_cell.angle_gamma   90.00
#
_symmetry.space_group_name_H-M   'P 1'
#
loop_
_entity.id
_entity.type
_entity.pdbx_description
1 polymer ?
#
loop_
_entity_poly.entity_id
_entity_poly.type
_entity_poly.pdbx_seq_one_letter_code
_entity_poly.pdbx_strand_id
1 'polypeptide(L)'
;MRMRRTSKTMGIIATIAYAIMIIVNVMANALPINGLNTGEVSDSFPNLFAPAGITFAIWAVIYLLLAIYLFFQFVNSRELESKNNRVLNRINLLFIISSIANAVWIFAWHYLKIGVSVLLMLVIFASLMTIVLTIENLILTKKEKFWL
;
A
#
# COMPACT_ATOMS: atom_id res chain seq x y z
N MET A 1 -30.28 7.04 8.76
CA MET A 1 -29.60 7.95 7.79
C MET A 1 -28.10 8.20 8.12
N ARG A 2 -27.33 7.21 8.61
CA ARG A 2 -25.94 7.41 9.11
C ARG A 2 -24.81 6.92 8.17
N MET A 3 -25.13 6.26 7.04
CA MET A 3 -24.14 5.52 6.24
C MET A 3 -23.32 6.37 5.25
N ARG A 4 -23.69 7.64 4.98
CA ARG A 4 -23.01 8.52 4.01
C ARG A 4 -21.72 9.19 4.50
N ARG A 5 -21.41 9.17 5.80
CA ARG A 5 -20.21 9.86 6.34
C ARG A 5 -18.98 8.95 6.42
N THR A 6 -19.17 7.64 6.57
CA THR A 6 -18.10 6.71 6.94
C THR A 6 -17.09 6.44 5.82
N SER A 7 -17.53 6.41 4.55
CA SER A 7 -16.65 6.09 3.42
C SER A 7 -15.70 7.22 3.05
N LYS A 8 -16.17 8.47 3.05
CA LYS A 8 -15.26 9.62 2.89
C LYS A 8 -14.21 9.71 3.99
N THR A 9 -14.57 9.45 5.24
CA THR A 9 -13.61 9.44 6.35
C THR A 9 -12.55 8.36 6.14
N MET A 10 -12.95 7.15 5.75
CA MET A 10 -12.00 6.06 5.45
C MET A 10 -11.07 6.39 4.28
N GLY A 11 -11.58 7.04 3.23
CA GLY A 11 -10.75 7.51 2.11
C GLY A 11 -9.69 8.54 2.55
N ILE A 12 -10.05 9.49 3.41
CA ILE A 12 -9.08 10.48 3.94
C ILE A 12 -8.00 9.78 4.78
N ILE A 13 -8.40 8.85 5.66
CA ILE A 13 -7.44 8.09 6.48
C ILE A 13 -6.52 7.25 5.59
N ALA A 14 -7.05 6.62 4.53
CA ALA A 14 -6.27 5.90 3.54
C ALA A 14 -5.23 6.80 2.85
N THR A 15 -5.63 8.00 2.43
CA THR A 15 -4.69 8.97 1.84
C THR A 15 -3.59 9.39 2.80
N ILE A 16 -3.93 9.64 4.08
CA ILE A 16 -2.94 10.00 5.09
C ILE A 16 -1.97 8.84 5.33
N ALA A 17 -2.47 7.61 5.48
CA ALA A 17 -1.65 6.42 5.66
C ALA A 17 -0.70 6.20 4.47
N TYR A 18 -1.20 6.38 3.25
CA TYR A 18 -0.39 6.33 2.02
C TYR A 18 0.67 7.44 1.98
N ALA A 19 0.32 8.68 2.33
CA ALA A 19 1.27 9.77 2.36
C ALA A 19 2.41 9.51 3.35
N ILE A 20 2.08 9.02 4.56
CA ILE A 20 3.08 8.60 5.57
C ILE A 20 3.97 7.50 5.00
N MET A 21 3.38 6.47 4.40
CA MET A 21 4.12 5.37 3.79
C MET A 21 5.11 5.86 2.71
N ILE A 22 4.69 6.76 1.82
CA ILE A 22 5.56 7.35 0.79
C ILE A 22 6.68 8.16 1.42
N ILE A 23 6.37 9.01 2.40
CA ILE A 23 7.38 9.83 3.08
C ILE A 23 8.46 8.93 3.68
N VAL A 24 8.07 7.86 4.39
CA VAL A 24 9.01 6.92 5.01
C VAL A 24 9.87 6.20 3.96
N ASN A 25 9.28 5.79 2.83
CA ASN A 25 10.02 5.15 1.75
C ASN A 25 10.99 6.10 1.03
N VAL A 26 10.60 7.36 0.85
CA VAL A 26 11.48 8.39 0.29
C VAL A 26 12.61 8.67 1.27
N MET A 27 12.31 8.82 2.57
CA MET A 27 13.31 9.00 3.61
C MET A 27 14.31 7.85 3.62
N ALA A 28 13.86 6.60 3.52
CA ALA A 28 14.74 5.43 3.46
C ALA A 28 15.82 5.48 2.37
N ASN A 29 15.56 6.20 1.26
CA ASN A 29 16.49 6.30 0.14
C ASN A 29 17.20 7.66 0.07
N ALA A 30 16.56 8.75 0.51
CA ALA A 30 17.10 10.11 0.47
C ALA A 30 17.88 10.51 1.74
N LEU A 31 17.49 9.96 2.89
CA LEU A 31 18.10 10.14 4.20
C LEU A 31 18.35 8.74 4.79
N PRO A 32 19.42 8.04 4.34
CA PRO A 32 19.61 6.61 4.58
C PRO A 32 19.40 6.28 6.06
N ILE A 33 18.25 5.66 6.34
CA ILE A 33 17.84 5.30 7.69
C ILE A 33 18.83 4.24 8.15
N ASN A 34 19.49 4.45 9.29
CA ASN A 34 20.59 3.60 9.75
C ASN A 34 21.84 3.61 8.82
N GLY A 35 22.03 4.67 8.02
CA GLY A 35 23.22 4.86 7.18
C GLY A 35 23.28 3.96 5.94
N LEU A 36 22.23 3.18 5.69
CA LEU A 36 22.07 2.33 4.51
C LEU A 36 20.79 2.74 3.77
N ASN A 37 20.78 2.56 2.46
CA ASN A 37 19.55 2.61 1.67
C ASN A 37 18.92 1.21 1.55
N THR A 38 17.73 1.15 0.96
CA THR A 38 16.94 -0.11 0.88
C THR A 38 17.67 -1.19 0.07
N GLY A 39 18.36 -0.80 -0.99
CA GLY A 39 19.14 -1.70 -1.85
C GLY A 39 20.42 -2.18 -1.18
N GLU A 40 21.14 -1.30 -0.48
CA GLU A 40 22.37 -1.63 0.25
C GLU A 40 22.11 -2.65 1.37
N VAL A 41 20.97 -2.56 2.05
CA VAL A 41 20.56 -3.60 3.00
C VAL A 41 20.39 -4.94 2.28
N SER A 42 19.80 -4.96 1.09
CA SER A 42 19.68 -6.19 0.27
C SER A 42 21.05 -6.73 -0.14
N ASP A 43 21.96 -5.85 -0.59
CA ASP A 43 23.30 -6.21 -1.05
C ASP A 43 24.19 -6.72 0.09
N SER A 44 23.89 -6.34 1.33
CA SER A 44 24.61 -6.82 2.52
C SER A 44 24.38 -8.31 2.83
N PHE A 45 23.31 -8.90 2.29
CA PHE A 45 23.01 -10.33 2.43
C PHE A 45 23.33 -11.06 1.13
N PRO A 46 24.40 -11.88 1.07
CA PRO A 46 24.76 -12.60 -0.14
C PRO A 46 23.66 -13.61 -0.48
N ASN A 47 22.98 -13.41 -1.60
CA ASN A 47 21.96 -14.32 -2.09
C ASN A 47 21.83 -14.25 -3.62
N LEU A 48 21.49 -15.38 -4.24
CA LEU A 48 21.39 -15.50 -5.71
C LEU A 48 20.08 -14.95 -6.28
N PHE A 49 19.20 -14.43 -5.43
CA PHE A 49 17.84 -14.04 -5.78
C PHE A 49 17.62 -12.52 -5.72
N ALA A 50 18.55 -11.78 -5.11
CA ALA A 50 18.49 -10.34 -5.00
C ALA A 50 18.61 -9.74 -6.41
N PRO A 51 17.63 -8.93 -6.84
CA PRO A 51 17.69 -8.33 -8.15
C PRO A 51 18.71 -7.19 -8.16
N ALA A 52 19.14 -6.79 -9.36
CA ALA A 52 20.00 -5.63 -9.52
C ALA A 52 19.35 -4.36 -8.94
N GLY A 53 20.16 -3.41 -8.47
CA GLY A 53 19.70 -2.16 -7.84
C GLY A 53 18.63 -1.40 -8.66
N ILE A 54 18.72 -1.44 -9.99
CA ILE A 54 17.73 -0.81 -10.89
C ILE A 54 16.31 -1.38 -10.72
N THR A 55 16.17 -2.65 -10.32
CA THR A 55 14.88 -3.31 -10.14
C THR A 55 14.07 -2.69 -8.99
N PHE A 56 14.74 -2.05 -8.02
CA PHE A 56 14.05 -1.29 -6.97
C PHE A 56 13.32 -0.05 -7.52
N ALA A 57 13.56 0.38 -8.76
CA ALA A 57 12.77 1.44 -9.39
C ALA A 57 11.28 1.08 -9.56
N ILE A 58 10.92 -0.22 -9.51
CA ILE A 58 9.53 -0.67 -9.59
C ILE A 58 8.64 -0.06 -8.49
N TRP A 59 9.22 0.27 -7.33
CA TRP A 59 8.49 0.89 -6.22
C TRP A 59 7.85 2.22 -6.63
N ALA A 60 8.53 3.03 -7.43
CA ALA A 60 7.97 4.29 -7.93
C ALA A 60 6.70 4.07 -8.78
N VAL A 61 6.69 3.02 -9.61
CA VAL A 61 5.53 2.64 -10.42
C VAL A 61 4.38 2.16 -9.54
N ILE A 62 4.65 1.29 -8.56
CA ILE A 62 3.65 0.80 -7.61
C ILE A 62 3.03 1.98 -6.85
N TYR A 63 3.85 2.89 -6.34
CA TYR A 63 3.38 4.08 -5.64
C TYR A 63 2.50 4.97 -6.53
N LEU A 64 2.90 5.19 -7.78
CA LEU A 64 2.07 5.93 -8.73
C LEU A 64 0.70 5.27 -8.94
N LEU A 65 0.66 3.95 -9.11
CA LEU A 65 -0.60 3.20 -9.28
C LEU A 65 -1.49 3.31 -8.03
N LEU A 66 -0.92 3.23 -6.83
CA LEU A 66 -1.66 3.42 -5.58
C LEU A 66 -2.19 4.84 -5.40
N ALA A 67 -1.43 5.86 -5.83
CA ALA A 67 -1.90 7.24 -5.85
C ALA A 67 -3.07 7.43 -6.83
N ILE A 68 -2.99 6.80 -8.00
CA ILE A 68 -4.06 6.79 -8.99
C ILE A 68 -5.34 6.16 -8.41
N TYR A 69 -5.22 5.01 -7.72
CA TYR A 69 -6.34 4.39 -7.01
C TYR A 69 -7.02 5.36 -6.03
N LEU A 70 -6.24 6.03 -5.17
CA LEU A 70 -6.77 7.01 -4.21
C LEU A 70 -7.46 8.17 -4.94
N PHE A 71 -6.88 8.68 -6.03
CA PHE A 71 -7.49 9.74 -6.83
C PHE A 71 -8.85 9.33 -7.39
N PHE A 72 -8.95 8.15 -8.00
CA PHE A 72 -10.21 7.63 -8.55
C PHE A 72 -11.27 7.42 -7.49
N GLN A 73 -10.87 6.97 -6.29
CA GLN A 73 -11.78 6.83 -5.16
C GLN A 73 -12.46 8.15 -4.79
N PHE A 74 -11.74 9.28 -4.82
CA PHE A 74 -12.34 10.59 -4.54
C PHE A 74 -13.24 11.08 -5.68
N VAL A 75 -12.80 10.92 -6.93
CA VAL A 75 -13.56 11.36 -8.12
C VAL A 75 -14.88 10.61 -8.25
N ASN A 76 -14.87 9.28 -8.09
CA ASN A 76 -16.06 8.43 -8.23
C ASN A 76 -16.79 8.15 -6.90
N SER A 77 -16.40 8.85 -5.82
CA SER A 77 -16.88 8.60 -4.46
C SER A 77 -18.41 8.54 -4.34
N ARG A 78 -19.14 9.40 -5.05
CA ARG A 78 -20.62 9.47 -4.96
C ARG A 78 -21.33 8.26 -5.56
N GLU A 79 -20.79 7.68 -6.63
CA GLU A 79 -21.39 6.55 -7.34
C GLU A 79 -21.04 5.22 -6.64
N LEU A 80 -19.79 5.08 -6.20
CA LEU A 80 -19.29 3.94 -5.44
C LEU A 80 -19.92 3.84 -4.03
N GLU A 81 -20.15 4.96 -3.35
CA GLU A 81 -20.83 5.00 -2.03
C GLU A 81 -22.29 4.52 -2.09
N SER A 82 -22.95 4.65 -3.24
CA SER A 82 -24.36 4.28 -3.40
C SER A 82 -24.55 2.76 -3.48
N LYS A 83 -23.67 2.07 -4.23
CA LYS A 83 -23.81 0.64 -4.52
C LYS A 83 -23.05 -0.27 -3.54
N ASN A 84 -21.82 0.07 -3.15
CA ASN A 84 -20.89 -0.87 -2.49
C ASN A 84 -20.10 -0.28 -1.30
N ASN A 85 -20.70 0.63 -0.54
CA ASN A 85 -20.05 1.32 0.59
C ASN A 85 -19.32 0.40 1.59
N ARG A 86 -19.92 -0.74 1.96
CA ARG A 86 -19.28 -1.69 2.90
C ARG A 86 -18.01 -2.31 2.33
N VAL A 87 -18.02 -2.63 1.04
CA VAL A 87 -16.87 -3.25 0.37
C VAL A 87 -15.75 -2.23 0.20
N LEU A 88 -16.09 -1.00 -0.20
CA LEU A 88 -15.12 0.09 -0.30
C LEU A 88 -14.45 0.38 1.05
N ASN A 89 -15.21 0.39 2.15
CA ASN A 89 -14.63 0.55 3.49
C ASN A 89 -13.71 -0.59 3.89
N ARG A 90 -14.03 -1.83 3.51
CA ARG A 90 -13.16 -2.99 3.74
C ARG A 90 -11.85 -2.88 2.96
N ILE A 91 -11.92 -2.49 1.68
CA ILE A 91 -10.73 -2.27 0.86
C ILE A 91 -9.86 -1.16 1.46
N ASN A 92 -10.46 -0.02 1.84
CA ASN A 92 -9.73 1.08 2.48
C ASN A 92 -9.06 0.66 3.78
N LEU A 93 -9.74 -0.14 4.61
CA LEU A 93 -9.18 -0.63 5.86
C LEU A 93 -7.94 -1.51 5.60
N LEU A 94 -8.04 -2.45 4.67
CA LEU A 94 -6.92 -3.32 4.28
C LEU A 94 -5.78 -2.51 3.67
N PHE A 95 -6.10 -1.48 2.88
CA PHE A 95 -5.13 -0.58 2.29
C PHE A 95 -4.38 0.20 3.38
N ILE A 96 -5.09 0.81 4.33
CA ILE A 96 -4.50 1.49 5.49
C ILE A 96 -3.57 0.55 6.27
N ILE A 97 -4.01 -0.68 6.56
CA ILE A 97 -3.20 -1.69 7.25
C ILE A 97 -1.93 -1.98 6.45
N SER A 98 -2.04 -2.18 5.13
CA SER A 98 -0.89 -2.44 4.27
C SER A 98 0.09 -1.26 4.22
N SER A 99 -0.40 -0.02 4.18
CA SER A 99 0.45 1.19 4.16
C SER A 99 1.19 1.39 5.48
N ILE A 100 0.52 1.18 6.61
CA ILE A 100 1.16 1.25 7.93
C ILE A 100 2.18 0.13 8.08
N ALA A 101 1.82 -1.10 7.71
CA ALA A 101 2.75 -2.23 7.74
C ALA A 101 3.97 -1.99 6.86
N ASN A 102 3.81 -1.38 5.68
CA ASN A 102 4.91 -1.01 4.79
C ASN A 102 5.82 0.08 5.41
N ALA A 103 5.24 1.12 6.02
CA ALA A 103 6.01 2.14 6.72
C ALA A 103 6.83 1.54 7.87
N VAL A 104 6.22 0.68 8.70
CA VAL A 104 6.92 -0.01 9.81
C VAL A 104 7.97 -0.98 9.28
N TRP A 105 7.68 -1.66 8.16
CA TRP A 105 8.59 -2.59 7.51
C TRP A 105 9.90 -1.93 7.09
N ILE A 106 9.85 -0.71 6.55
CA ILE A 106 11.06 0.06 6.21
C ILE A 106 12.00 0.20 7.41
N PHE A 107 11.48 0.55 8.59
CA PHE A 107 12.32 0.64 9.78
C PHE A 107 12.88 -0.73 10.17
N ALA A 108 12.06 -1.78 10.19
CA ALA A 108 12.52 -3.14 10.51
C ALA A 108 13.61 -3.62 9.54
N TRP A 109 13.48 -3.29 8.24
CA TRP A 109 14.45 -3.59 7.20
C TRP A 109 15.77 -2.88 7.44
N HIS A 110 15.73 -1.56 7.63
CA HIS A 110 16.94 -0.74 7.80
C HIS A 110 17.68 -1.00 9.11
N TYR A 111 16.98 -1.44 10.16
CA TYR A 111 17.60 -1.90 11.42
C TYR A 111 17.99 -3.39 11.43
N LEU A 112 18.01 -4.04 10.25
CA LEU A 112 18.40 -5.45 10.08
C LEU A 112 17.58 -6.43 10.93
N LYS A 113 16.34 -6.06 11.31
CA LYS A 113 15.40 -6.92 12.03
C LYS A 113 14.66 -7.82 11.03
N ILE A 114 15.40 -8.70 10.37
CA ILE A 114 14.92 -9.51 9.24
C ILE A 114 13.68 -10.34 9.59
N GLY A 115 13.64 -10.98 10.76
CA GLY A 115 12.47 -11.76 11.19
C GLY A 115 11.19 -10.92 11.31
N VAL A 116 11.29 -9.71 11.87
CA VAL A 116 10.16 -8.77 11.97
C VAL A 116 9.76 -8.25 10.59
N SER A 117 10.76 -7.98 9.75
CA SER A 117 10.55 -7.58 8.36
C SER A 117 9.73 -8.62 7.58
N VAL A 118 10.07 -9.91 7.70
CA VAL A 118 9.32 -11.00 7.06
C VAL A 118 7.86 -11.05 7.54
N LEU A 119 7.62 -10.92 8.84
CA LEU A 119 6.25 -10.89 9.38
C LEU A 119 5.45 -9.71 8.81
N LEU A 120 6.05 -8.52 8.72
CA LEU A 120 5.40 -7.36 8.14
C LEU A 120 5.13 -7.53 6.63
N MET A 121 6.07 -8.14 5.89
CA MET A 121 5.85 -8.49 4.49
C MET A 121 4.65 -9.45 4.31
N LEU A 122 4.48 -10.42 5.20
CA LEU A 122 3.31 -11.32 5.17
C LEU A 122 2.01 -10.57 5.45
N VAL A 123 2.01 -9.59 6.36
CA VAL A 123 0.83 -8.73 6.61
C VAL A 123 0.48 -7.90 5.38
N ILE A 124 1.47 -7.29 4.72
CA ILE A 124 1.27 -6.53 3.48
C ILE A 124 0.69 -7.47 2.41
N PHE A 125 1.31 -8.63 2.22
CA PHE A 125 0.88 -9.63 1.23
C PHE A 125 -0.56 -10.09 1.46
N ALA A 126 -0.90 -10.51 2.69
CA ALA A 126 -2.25 -10.96 3.03
C ALA A 126 -3.28 -9.83 2.84
N SER A 127 -2.93 -8.59 3.17
CA SER A 127 -3.80 -7.43 2.97
C SER A 127 -4.09 -7.21 1.49
N LEU A 128 -3.05 -7.17 0.65
CA LEU A 128 -3.18 -6.99 -0.80
C LEU A 128 -3.92 -8.14 -1.46
N MET A 129 -3.61 -9.39 -1.10
CA MET A 129 -4.31 -10.57 -1.60
C MET A 129 -5.81 -10.49 -1.27
N THR A 130 -6.16 -10.09 -0.05
CA THR A 130 -7.56 -9.94 0.36
C THR A 130 -8.25 -8.81 -0.41
N ILE A 131 -7.55 -7.71 -0.71
CA ILE A 131 -8.08 -6.62 -1.55
C ILE A 131 -8.40 -7.15 -2.95
N VAL A 132 -7.45 -7.84 -3.60
CA VAL A 132 -7.63 -8.39 -4.94
C VAL A 132 -8.82 -9.35 -4.98
N LEU A 133 -8.88 -10.31 -4.06
CA LEU A 133 -9.99 -11.26 -3.97
C LEU A 133 -11.32 -10.54 -3.71
N THR A 134 -11.32 -9.47 -2.91
CA THR A 134 -12.52 -8.68 -2.66
C THR A 134 -13.01 -7.99 -3.94
N ILE A 135 -12.10 -7.42 -4.73
CA ILE A 135 -12.43 -6.74 -5.99
C ILE A 135 -12.93 -7.75 -7.05
N GLU A 136 -12.31 -8.93 -7.14
CA GLU A 136 -12.70 -9.96 -8.09
C GLU A 136 -14.12 -10.49 -7.87
N ASN A 137 -14.55 -10.56 -6.61
CA ASN A 137 -15.88 -11.02 -6.23
C ASN A 137 -16.97 -9.94 -6.38
N LEU A 138 -16.62 -8.70 -6.72
CA LEU A 138 -17.62 -7.67 -6.98
C LEU A 138 -18.16 -7.79 -8.41
N ILE A 139 -19.49 -7.73 -8.53
CA ILE A 139 -20.17 -7.54 -9.82
C ILE A 139 -19.96 -6.07 -10.23
N LEU A 140 -18.80 -5.81 -10.82
CA LEU A 140 -18.43 -4.50 -11.38
C LEU A 140 -18.51 -4.57 -12.90
N THR A 141 -18.92 -3.47 -13.52
CA THR A 141 -18.66 -3.29 -14.94
C THR A 141 -17.16 -3.32 -15.19
N LYS A 142 -16.71 -3.74 -16.39
CA LYS A 142 -15.27 -3.76 -16.74
C LYS A 142 -14.58 -2.42 -16.47
N LYS A 143 -15.30 -1.31 -16.63
CA LYS A 143 -14.82 0.04 -16.35
C LYS A 143 -14.61 0.25 -14.84
N GLU A 144 -15.53 -0.17 -13.99
CA GLU A 144 -15.37 -0.08 -12.53
C GLU A 144 -14.26 -1.01 -12.01
N LYS A 145 -14.11 -2.23 -12.58
CA LYS A 145 -13.06 -3.19 -12.20
C LYS A 145 -11.65 -2.74 -12.61
N PHE A 146 -11.52 -1.95 -13.68
CA PHE A 146 -10.23 -1.44 -14.12
C PHE A 146 -9.66 -0.37 -13.17
N TRP A 147 -10.51 0.32 -12.42
CA TRP A 147 -10.12 1.45 -11.56
C TRP A 147 -10.14 1.14 -10.06
N LEU A 148 -10.62 -0.04 -9.65
CA LEU A 148 -10.66 -0.53 -8.27
C LEU A 148 -9.58 -1.57 -8.05
#